data_AF-K3X695-F1
#
_entry.id   AF-K3X695-F1
#
_cell.length_a   1.000
_cell.length_b   1.000
_cell.length_c   1.000
_cell.angle_alpha   90.00
_cell.angle_beta   90.00
_cell.angle_gamma   90.00
#
_symmetry.space_group_name_H-M   'P 1'
#
loop_
_entity.id
_entity.type
_entity.pdbx_description
1 polymer ?
#
loop_
_entity_poly.entity_id
_entity_poly.type
_entity_poly.pdbx_seq_one_letter_code
_entity_poly.pdbx_strand_id
1 'polypeptide(L)'
;MCKHIANGQFAFQAPCCHRWFDCSECHFELSPDHRLGLATELALLCRACNKPFRKDLTAFGLDDETCPHCENLLVRPITASAAERSRPESTLPPPLTPNVHRQPRAPE
;
A
#
# COMPACT_ATOMS: atom_id res chain seq x y z
N MET A 1 8.08 3.54 14.90
CA MET A 1 6.85 3.24 14.15
C MET A 1 6.23 4.57 13.81
N CYS A 2 5.98 4.84 12.53
CA CYS A 2 5.63 6.18 12.09
C CYS A 2 4.25 6.59 12.61
N LYS A 3 4.09 7.83 13.08
CA LYS A 3 2.77 8.39 13.40
C LYS A 3 2.01 8.88 12.15
N HIS A 4 2.73 9.14 11.05
CA HIS A 4 2.15 9.66 9.81
C HIS A 4 1.82 8.56 8.79
N ILE A 5 2.65 7.51 8.69
CA ILE A 5 2.45 6.36 7.79
C ILE A 5 2.50 5.06 8.62
N ALA A 6 1.39 4.74 9.27
CA ALA A 6 1.32 3.65 10.25
C ALA A 6 1.58 2.25 9.66
N ASN A 7 1.34 2.06 8.35
CA ASN A 7 1.56 0.81 7.62
C ASN A 7 2.94 0.70 6.97
N GLY A 8 3.83 1.70 7.17
CA GLY A 8 5.20 1.67 6.69
C GLY A 8 6.08 0.72 7.50
N GLN A 9 6.66 -0.27 6.84
CA GLN A 9 7.49 -1.33 7.41
C GLN A 9 9.00 -1.08 7.23
N PHE A 10 9.38 0.17 6.98
CA PHE A 10 10.78 0.58 6.81
C PHE A 10 11.09 1.90 7.52
N ALA A 11 12.37 2.20 7.63
CA ALA A 11 12.89 3.56 7.83
C ALA A 11 13.85 3.86 6.67
N PHE A 12 14.06 5.14 6.36
CA PHE A 12 15.02 5.55 5.34
C PHE A 12 16.09 6.47 5.95
N GLN A 13 17.29 6.44 5.37
CA GLN A 13 18.34 7.38 5.71
C GLN A 13 18.17 8.63 4.84
N ALA A 14 17.95 9.79 5.45
CA ALA A 14 17.83 11.04 4.72
C ALA A 14 19.17 11.42 4.07
N PRO A 15 19.20 11.75 2.77
CA PRO A 15 20.45 12.07 2.06
C PRO A 15 21.08 13.39 2.52
N CYS A 16 20.30 14.28 3.15
CA CYS A 16 20.76 15.59 3.60
C CYS A 16 21.53 15.56 4.92
N CYS A 17 21.19 14.66 5.86
CA CYS A 17 21.78 14.64 7.19
C CYS A 17 22.23 13.25 7.67
N HIS A 18 22.08 12.23 6.81
CA HIS A 18 22.47 10.84 7.05
C HIS A 18 21.85 10.20 8.31
N ARG A 19 20.74 10.77 8.81
CA ARG A 19 19.95 10.25 9.92
C ARG A 19 18.79 9.41 9.41
N TRP A 20 18.33 8.49 10.24
CA TRP A 20 17.23 7.58 9.92
C TRP A 20 15.89 8.17 10.34
N PHE A 21 14.90 8.10 9.45
CA PHE A 21 13.55 8.58 9.68
C PHE A 21 12.52 7.61 9.13
N ASP A 22 11.33 7.67 9.70
CA ASP A 22 10.22 6.78 9.33
C ASP A 22 9.45 7.29 8.10
N CYS A 23 9.39 8.61 7.88
CA CYS A 23 8.81 9.25 6.71
C CYS A 23 9.36 10.70 6.56
N SER A 24 9.03 11.38 5.46
CA SER A 24 9.45 12.76 5.21
C SER A 24 8.94 13.74 6.27
N GLU A 25 7.73 13.54 6.78
CA GLU A 25 7.15 14.39 7.82
C GLU A 25 7.87 14.21 9.17
N CYS A 26 8.25 12.97 9.52
CA CYS A 26 9.10 12.71 10.67
C CYS A 26 10.47 13.40 10.54
N HIS A 27 11.04 13.47 9.34
CA HIS A 27 12.26 14.25 9.08
C HIS A 27 12.01 15.74 9.31
N PHE A 28 10.93 16.31 8.76
CA PHE A 28 10.60 17.72 8.92
C PHE A 28 10.40 18.11 10.40
N GLU A 29 9.74 17.27 11.19
CA GLU A 29 9.51 17.53 12.62
C GLU A 29 10.78 17.41 13.47
N LEU A 30 11.62 16.40 13.20
CA LEU A 30 12.81 16.10 14.00
C LEU A 30 14.07 16.85 13.52
N SER A 31 14.02 17.46 12.33
CA SER A 31 15.13 18.18 11.72
C SER A 31 14.61 19.39 10.92
N PRO A 32 13.96 20.37 11.58
CA PRO A 32 13.33 21.51 10.92
C PRO A 32 14.33 22.51 10.32
N ASP A 33 15.62 22.37 10.63
CA ASP A 33 16.70 23.27 10.21
C ASP A 33 17.00 23.20 8.70
N HIS A 34 16.53 22.16 8.01
CA HIS A 34 16.76 21.96 6.59
C HIS A 34 15.65 21.14 5.94
N ARG A 35 15.55 21.23 4.61
CA ARG A 35 14.63 20.39 3.82
C ARG A 35 15.27 19.06 3.45
N LEU A 36 14.43 18.04 3.29
CA LEU A 36 14.84 16.74 2.80
C LEU A 36 15.49 16.88 1.42
N GLY A 37 16.71 16.36 1.28
CA GLY A 37 17.44 16.37 0.01
C GLY A 37 16.84 15.39 -1.00
N LEU A 38 16.99 15.71 -2.29
CA LEU A 38 16.67 14.79 -3.38
C LEU A 38 17.81 13.79 -3.57
N ALA A 39 17.48 12.55 -3.89
CA ALA A 39 18.44 11.51 -4.24
C ALA A 39 17.83 10.56 -5.28
N THR A 40 18.68 10.02 -6.15
CA THR A 40 18.30 8.96 -7.09
C THR A 40 18.34 7.58 -6.47
N GLU A 41 19.03 7.41 -5.34
CA GLU A 41 19.09 6.15 -4.59
C GLU A 41 18.83 6.43 -3.11
N LEU A 42 18.06 5.57 -2.46
CA LEU A 42 17.70 5.70 -1.06
C LEU A 42 18.11 4.46 -0.26
N ALA A 43 18.81 4.68 0.86
CA ALA A 43 19.11 3.63 1.82
C ALA A 43 17.90 3.42 2.74
N LEU A 44 17.41 2.19 2.78
CA LEU A 44 16.25 1.75 3.55
C LEU A 44 16.68 0.72 4.60
N LEU A 45 15.95 0.67 5.71
CA LEU A 45 16.09 -0.32 6.78
C LEU A 45 14.76 -1.03 6.94
N CYS A 46 14.73 -2.33 6.68
CA CYS A 46 13.50 -3.11 6.85
C CYS A 46 13.23 -3.36 8.34
N ARG A 47 12.02 -3.07 8.82
CA ARG A 47 11.66 -3.31 10.23
C ARG A 47 11.37 -4.78 10.56
N ALA A 48 11.10 -5.60 9.55
CA ALA A 48 10.85 -7.03 9.76
C ALA A 48 12.16 -7.79 10.02
N CYS A 49 13.22 -7.51 9.26
CA CYS A 49 14.50 -8.22 9.36
C CYS A 49 15.67 -7.36 9.88
N ASN A 50 15.47 -6.06 10.10
CA ASN A 50 16.49 -5.09 10.54
C ASN A 50 17.75 -5.04 9.64
N LYS A 51 17.64 -5.45 8.38
CA LYS A 51 18.74 -5.39 7.41
C LYS A 51 18.61 -4.11 6.56
N PRO A 52 19.71 -3.36 6.38
CA PRO A 52 19.73 -2.25 5.44
C PRO A 52 19.79 -2.75 4.00
N PHE A 53 19.21 -2.00 3.08
CA PHE A 53 19.26 -2.22 1.63
C PHE A 53 19.12 -0.88 0.91
N ARG A 54 19.44 -0.85 -0.39
CA ARG A 54 19.31 0.35 -1.22
C ARG A 54 18.25 0.12 -2.29
N LYS A 55 17.54 1.18 -2.65
CA LYS A 55 16.58 1.20 -3.76
C LYS A 55 16.87 2.40 -4.66
N ASP A 56 16.91 2.13 -5.95
CA ASP A 56 16.98 3.15 -6.99
C ASP A 56 15.57 3.74 -7.18
N LEU A 57 15.46 5.06 -7.06
CA LEU A 57 14.21 5.80 -7.20
C LEU A 57 13.95 6.25 -8.65
N THR A 58 14.91 6.08 -9.55
CA THR A 58 14.77 6.43 -10.98
C THR A 58 14.07 5.34 -11.79
N ALA A 59 14.09 4.10 -11.31
CA ALA A 59 13.49 2.94 -11.95
C ALA A 59 12.74 2.08 -10.93
N PHE A 60 11.62 2.60 -10.41
CA PHE A 60 10.80 1.91 -9.41
C PHE A 60 9.78 0.97 -10.07
N GLY A 61 9.90 -0.33 -9.82
CA GLY A 61 9.04 -1.42 -10.31
C GLY A 61 8.37 -2.23 -9.19
N LEU A 62 7.71 -3.33 -9.56
CA LEU A 62 6.98 -4.20 -8.61
C LEU A 62 7.93 -4.91 -7.62
N ASP A 63 9.11 -5.27 -8.10
CA ASP A 63 10.22 -5.84 -7.33
C ASP A 63 10.84 -4.86 -6.32
N ASP A 64 10.47 -3.58 -6.38
CA ASP A 64 10.85 -2.57 -5.40
C ASP A 64 9.89 -2.42 -4.20
N GLU A 65 8.74 -3.09 -4.24
CA GLU A 65 7.72 -3.02 -3.19
C GLU A 65 8.04 -3.91 -1.96
N THR A 66 9.06 -4.78 -2.07
CA THR A 66 9.43 -5.74 -1.04
C THR A 66 10.88 -5.59 -0.58
N CYS A 67 11.16 -6.05 0.64
CA CYS A 67 12.52 -6.14 1.13
C CYS A 67 13.28 -7.27 0.41
N PRO A 68 14.46 -7.00 -0.18
CA PRO A 68 15.24 -8.03 -0.90
C PRO A 68 15.81 -9.11 0.01
N HIS A 69 15.76 -8.93 1.33
CA HIS A 69 16.32 -9.88 2.31
C HIS A 69 15.29 -10.83 2.91
N CYS A 70 14.03 -10.43 3.01
CA CYS A 70 12.99 -11.21 3.69
C CYS A 70 11.62 -11.13 3.03
N GLU A 71 11.53 -10.52 1.84
CA GLU A 71 10.33 -10.41 1.00
C GLU A 71 9.14 -9.69 1.66
N ASN A 72 9.34 -9.10 2.85
CA ASN A 72 8.31 -8.32 3.51
C ASN A 72 7.98 -7.06 2.70
N LEU A 73 6.69 -6.82 2.44
CA LEU A 73 6.22 -5.58 1.81
C LEU A 73 6.65 -4.36 2.61
N LEU A 74 7.22 -3.36 1.93
CA LEU A 74 7.67 -2.11 2.53
C LEU A 74 6.49 -1.27 3.03
N VAL A 75 5.34 -1.37 2.35
CA VAL A 75 4.08 -0.76 2.77
C VAL A 75 3.03 -1.85 2.85
N ARG A 76 2.47 -2.08 4.04
CA ARG A 76 1.42 -3.09 4.20
C ARG A 76 0.10 -2.59 3.60
N PRO A 77 -0.66 -3.47 2.91
CA PRO A 77 -2.01 -3.10 2.47
C PRO A 77 -2.86 -2.76 3.68
N ILE A 78 -3.64 -1.68 3.57
CA ILE A 78 -4.69 -1.38 4.53
C ILE A 78 -5.84 -2.32 4.22
N THR A 79 -5.70 -3.57 4.63
CA THR A 79 -6.88 -4.45 4.64
C THR A 79 -7.80 -3.89 5.71
N ALA A 80 -9.04 -3.56 5.35
CA ALA A 80 -10.11 -3.53 6.34
C ALA A 80 -9.92 -4.79 7.19
N SER A 81 -9.88 -4.61 8.52
CA SER A 81 -9.75 -5.74 9.45
C SER A 81 -10.67 -6.88 9.00
N ALA A 82 -10.35 -8.12 9.35
CA ALA A 82 -11.00 -9.36 8.92
C ALA A 82 -12.56 -9.43 8.94
N ALA A 83 -13.28 -8.37 9.31
CA ALA A 83 -14.71 -8.17 9.18
C ALA A 83 -15.28 -8.34 7.76
N GLU A 84 -14.53 -8.09 6.68
CA GLU A 84 -15.10 -8.17 5.31
C GLU A 84 -15.05 -9.58 4.68
N ARG A 85 -14.37 -10.55 5.31
CA ARG A 85 -14.43 -11.97 4.90
C ARG A 85 -15.70 -12.68 5.38
N SER A 86 -16.55 -12.01 6.15
CA SER A 86 -17.80 -12.57 6.68
C SER A 86 -19.03 -12.26 5.84
N ARG A 87 -18.90 -11.63 4.66
CA ARG A 87 -20.06 -11.41 3.77
C ARG A 87 -20.23 -12.65 2.89
N PRO A 88 -21.24 -13.51 3.15
CA PRO A 88 -21.49 -14.64 2.25
C PRO A 88 -21.91 -14.09 0.87
N GLU A 89 -21.45 -14.76 -0.18
CA GLU A 89 -21.78 -14.54 -1.59
C GLU A 89 -23.28 -14.76 -1.93
N SER A 90 -24.15 -14.85 -0.93
CA SER A 90 -25.56 -15.27 -1.06
C SER A 90 -26.56 -14.11 -1.01
N THR A 91 -26.25 -12.97 -1.62
CA THR A 91 -27.26 -11.93 -1.87
C THR A 91 -27.04 -11.26 -3.21
N LEU A 92 -26.81 -12.07 -4.25
CA LEU A 92 -27.22 -11.65 -5.58
C LEU A 92 -28.71 -12.00 -5.71
N PRO A 93 -29.60 -11.03 -5.99
CA PRO A 93 -30.98 -11.36 -6.32
C PRO A 93 -30.97 -12.31 -7.53
N PRO A 94 -31.86 -13.31 -7.60
CA PRO A 94 -31.94 -14.19 -8.76
C PRO A 94 -32.12 -13.34 -10.02
N PRO A 95 -31.54 -13.75 -11.17
CA PRO A 95 -31.73 -13.04 -12.41
C PRO A 95 -33.23 -12.91 -12.66
N LEU A 96 -33.69 -11.66 -12.84
CA LEU A 96 -35.07 -11.37 -13.19
C LEU A 96 -35.37 -12.14 -14.48
N THR A 97 -36.18 -13.19 -14.37
CA THR A 97 -36.66 -13.92 -15.55
C THR A 97 -37.42 -12.93 -16.43
N PRO A 98 -37.14 -12.87 -17.75
CA PRO A 98 -37.92 -12.01 -18.64
C PRO A 98 -39.38 -12.46 -18.58
N ASN A 99 -40.23 -11.55 -18.13
CA ASN A 99 -41.67 -11.73 -18.10
C ASN A 99 -42.16 -11.83 -19.54
N VAL A 100 -42.28 -13.05 -20.07
CA VAL A 100 -42.92 -13.32 -21.36
C VAL A 100 -44.40 -13.04 -21.18
N HIS A 101 -44.77 -11.78 -21.39
CA HIS A 101 -46.14 -11.38 -21.63
C HIS A 101 -46.68 -12.24 -22.79
N ARG A 102 -47.55 -13.20 -22.46
CA ARG A 102 -48.38 -13.88 -23.45
C ARG A 102 -49.27 -12.81 -24.11
N GLN A 103 -49.01 -12.51 -25.37
CA GLN A 103 -50.01 -11.86 -26.21
C GLN A 103 -51.21 -12.82 -26.36
N PRO A 104 -52.45 -12.36 -26.16
CA PRO A 104 -53.61 -13.12 -26.59
C PRO A 104 -53.65 -13.14 -28.12
N ARG A 105 -53.87 -14.32 -28.72
CA ARG A 105 -54.12 -14.48 -30.16
C ARG A 105 -55.40 -13.74 -30.52
N ALA A 106 -55.37 -12.98 -31.61
CA ALA A 106 -56.56 -12.46 -32.27
C ALA A 106 -57.37 -13.64 -32.83
N PRO A 107 -58.72 -13.63 -32.73
CA PRO A 107 -59.56 -14.50 -33.54
C PRO A 107 -59.66 -13.95 -34.97
N GLU A 108 -59.89 -14.88 -35.90
CA GLU A 108 -60.00 -14.72 -37.36
C GLU A 108 -61.09 -13.75 -37.82
#